data_AF-A0A7W9BFY0-F1
#
_entry.id   AF-A0A7W9BFY0-F1
#
_cell.length_a   1.000
_cell.length_b   1.000
_cell.length_c   1.000
_cell.angle_alpha   90.00
_cell.angle_beta   90.00
_cell.angle_gamma   90.00
#
_symmetry.space_group_name_H-M   'P 1'
#
loop_
_entity.id
_entity.type
_entity.pdbx_description
1 polymer ?
#
loop_
_entity_poly.entity_id
_entity_poly.type
_entity_poly.pdbx_seq_one_letter_code
_entity_poly.pdbx_strand_id
1 'polypeptide(L)'
;MVAISNTVWTAIAGFSLLSGWDDASSFQILIASGPFMMLSLFGVSARRPWIVGLCVTVAFWAYYTYVTSRPYDGGGANIGLGILMMVSPVPIAGACLLSLLTLTDGRSADEMASGR
;
A
#
# COMPACT_ATOMS: atom_id res chain seq x y z
N MET A 1 4.83 7.30 -1.34
CA MET A 1 4.52 6.39 -2.47
C MET A 1 3.61 7.07 -3.48
N VAL A 2 2.43 7.57 -3.07
CA VAL A 2 1.50 8.33 -3.95
C VAL A 2 2.21 9.38 -4.83
N ALA A 3 2.99 10.26 -4.21
CA ALA A 3 3.76 11.29 -4.90
C ALA A 3 4.67 10.73 -6.01
N ILE A 4 5.36 9.62 -5.74
CA ILE A 4 6.28 8.97 -6.68
C ILE A 4 5.47 8.37 -7.83
N SER A 5 4.39 7.65 -7.54
CA SER A 5 3.53 7.04 -8.56
C SER A 5 2.91 8.08 -9.50
N ASN A 6 2.38 9.18 -8.96
CA ASN A 6 1.78 10.24 -9.77
C ASN A 6 2.85 10.98 -10.60
N THR A 7 4.04 11.20 -10.04
CA THR A 7 5.17 11.79 -10.76
C THR A 7 5.65 10.90 -11.91
N VAL A 8 5.80 9.59 -11.67
CA VAL A 8 6.23 8.63 -12.69
C VAL A 8 5.20 8.54 -13.81
N TRP A 9 3.91 8.42 -13.46
CA TRP A 9 2.84 8.35 -14.46
C TRP A 9 2.77 9.62 -15.32
N THR A 10 2.79 10.81 -14.70
CA THR A 10 2.75 12.09 -15.45
C THR A 10 3.95 12.25 -16.36
N ALA A 11 5.15 11.88 -15.90
CA ALA A 11 6.37 11.92 -16.70
C ALA A 11 6.30 11.01 -17.93
N ILE A 12 5.74 9.80 -17.78
CA ILE A 12 5.58 8.84 -18.88
C ILE A 12 4.47 9.28 -19.86
N ALA A 13 3.36 9.80 -19.34
CA ALA A 13 2.24 10.27 -20.14
C ALA A 13 2.51 11.61 -20.86
N GLY A 14 3.63 12.29 -20.54
CA GLY A 14 3.99 13.58 -21.11
C GLY A 14 3.13 14.75 -20.60
N PHE A 15 2.48 14.58 -19.45
CA PHE A 15 1.66 15.62 -18.83
C PHE A 15 2.48 16.49 -17.87
N SER A 16 1.97 17.70 -17.58
CA SER A 16 2.55 18.55 -16.56
C SER A 16 2.49 17.88 -15.19
N LEU A 17 3.54 18.01 -14.38
CA LEU A 17 3.60 17.41 -13.03
C LEU A 17 2.40 17.82 -12.17
N LEU A 18 1.99 19.09 -12.24
CA LEU A 18 0.85 19.61 -11.46
C LEU A 18 -0.49 18.98 -11.85
N SER A 19 -0.62 18.50 -13.09
CA SER A 19 -1.85 17.86 -13.56
C SER A 19 -2.09 16.47 -12.95
N GLY A 20 -1.04 15.83 -12.41
CA GLY A 20 -1.14 14.58 -11.66
C GLY A 20 -1.45 14.76 -10.17
N TRP A 21 -1.61 16.01 -9.71
CA TRP A 21 -1.93 16.37 -8.32
C TRP A 21 -3.34 16.98 -8.23
N ASP A 22 -4.32 16.19 -8.63
CA ASP A 22 -5.74 16.53 -8.61
C ASP A 22 -6.45 16.04 -7.31
N ASP A 23 -7.78 16.18 -7.27
CA ASP A 23 -8.60 15.72 -6.15
C ASP A 23 -8.43 14.22 -5.84
N ALA A 24 -8.14 13.40 -6.86
CA ALA A 24 -7.89 11.98 -6.68
C ALA A 24 -6.60 11.72 -5.89
N SER A 25 -5.61 12.61 -5.99
CA SER A 25 -4.36 12.53 -5.23
C SER A 25 -4.57 12.65 -3.73
N SER A 26 -5.49 13.51 -3.29
CA SER A 26 -5.85 13.65 -1.88
C SER A 26 -6.49 12.36 -1.34
N PHE A 27 -7.39 11.76 -2.11
CA PHE A 27 -8.02 10.49 -1.75
C PHE A 27 -7.02 9.33 -1.72
N GLN A 28 -6.09 9.30 -2.66
CA GLN A 28 -4.99 8.34 -2.70
C GLN A 28 -4.08 8.44 -1.47
N ILE A 29 -3.75 9.66 -1.03
CA ILE A 29 -2.98 9.90 0.20
C ILE A 29 -3.76 9.37 1.41
N LEU A 30 -5.05 9.69 1.50
CA LEU A 30 -5.91 9.23 2.59
C LEU A 30 -5.92 7.70 2.67
N ILE A 31 -6.19 7.03 1.55
CA ILE A 31 -6.18 5.55 1.46
C ILE A 31 -4.82 4.97 1.84
N ALA A 32 -3.72 5.51 1.28
CA ALA A 32 -2.37 5.01 1.57
C ALA A 32 -1.98 5.20 3.05
N SER A 33 -2.48 6.25 3.69
CA SER A 33 -2.22 6.55 5.11
C SER A 33 -3.13 5.79 6.07
N GLY A 34 -4.29 5.30 5.62
CA GLY A 34 -5.34 4.69 6.45
C GLY A 34 -4.84 3.60 7.41
N PRO A 35 -4.07 2.58 6.94
CA PRO A 35 -3.56 1.53 7.82
C PRO A 35 -2.65 2.05 8.93
N PHE A 36 -1.84 3.08 8.65
CA PHE A 36 -0.93 3.69 9.62
C PHE A 36 -1.67 4.60 10.59
N MET A 37 -2.69 5.32 10.12
CA MET A 37 -3.61 6.03 11.02
C MET A 37 -4.29 5.07 11.99
N MET A 38 -4.74 3.91 11.51
CA MET A 38 -5.33 2.87 12.35
C MET A 38 -4.35 2.37 13.42
N LEU A 39 -3.10 2.06 13.06
CA LEU A 39 -2.06 1.67 14.03
C LEU A 39 -1.81 2.77 15.06
N SER A 40 -1.76 4.02 14.63
CA SER A 40 -1.58 5.17 15.52
C SER A 40 -2.75 5.34 16.49
N LEU A 41 -3.99 5.18 16.01
CA LEU A 41 -5.21 5.29 16.84
C LEU A 41 -5.29 4.19 17.89
N PHE A 42 -4.80 2.99 17.58
CA PHE A 42 -4.70 1.89 18.55
C PHE A 42 -3.47 2.00 19.48
N GLY A 43 -2.68 3.08 19.38
CA GLY A 43 -1.52 3.30 20.25
C GLY A 43 -0.38 2.31 20.02
N VAL A 44 -0.28 1.74 18.82
CA VAL A 44 0.75 0.74 18.50
C VAL A 44 2.12 1.40 18.35
N SER A 45 3.00 1.20 19.32
CA SER A 45 4.38 1.73 19.33
C SER A 45 5.45 0.73 18.88
N ALA A 46 5.13 -0.57 18.81
CA ALA A 46 6.06 -1.61 18.39
C ALA A 46 6.53 -1.34 16.95
N ARG A 47 7.83 -1.47 16.64
CA ARG A 47 8.39 -1.10 15.33
C ARG A 47 8.00 -2.04 14.17
N ARG A 48 7.86 -3.34 14.45
CA ARG A 48 7.66 -4.39 13.43
C ARG A 48 6.40 -4.19 12.57
N PRO A 49 5.21 -3.91 13.13
CA PRO A 49 3.98 -3.70 12.36
C PRO A 49 4.09 -2.52 11.39
N TRP A 50 4.77 -1.43 11.79
CA TRP A 50 4.99 -0.28 10.91
C TRP A 50 5.88 -0.62 9.72
N ILE A 51 6.94 -1.41 9.94
CA ILE A 51 7.82 -1.88 8.86
C ILE A 51 7.05 -2.80 7.91
N VAL A 52 6.30 -3.77 8.45
CA VAL A 52 5.48 -4.70 7.65
C VAL A 52 4.45 -3.92 6.83
N GLY A 53 3.72 -3.00 7.46
CA GLY A 53 2.78 -2.12 6.78
C GLY A 53 3.44 -1.35 5.65
N LEU A 54 4.59 -0.73 5.91
CA LEU A 54 5.35 0.02 4.91
C LEU A 54 5.76 -0.86 3.73
N CYS A 55 6.29 -2.06 3.99
CA CYS A 55 6.67 -3.01 2.94
C CYS A 55 5.49 -3.40 2.06
N VAL A 56 4.34 -3.74 2.66
CA VAL A 56 3.14 -4.13 1.92
C VAL A 56 2.59 -2.93 1.13
N THR A 57 2.56 -1.73 1.72
CA THR A 57 2.21 -0.49 1.01
C THR A 57 3.13 -0.27 -0.19
N VAL A 58 4.45 -0.38 -0.02
CA VAL A 58 5.39 -0.25 -1.14
C VAL A 58 5.08 -1.25 -2.24
N ALA A 59 4.80 -2.52 -1.91
CA ALA A 59 4.49 -3.55 -2.90
C ALA A 59 3.25 -3.21 -3.74
N PHE A 60 2.15 -2.81 -3.10
CA PHE A 60 0.92 -2.40 -3.80
C PHE A 60 1.15 -1.19 -4.71
N TRP A 61 1.81 -0.15 -4.19
CA TRP A 61 2.06 1.08 -4.95
C TRP A 61 3.11 0.90 -6.06
N ALA A 62 4.10 0.04 -5.86
CA ALA A 62 5.05 -0.34 -6.89
C ALA A 62 4.34 -1.11 -8.01
N TYR A 63 3.44 -2.05 -7.67
CA TYR A 63 2.63 -2.75 -8.66
C TYR A 63 1.72 -1.79 -9.43
N TYR A 64 1.05 -0.86 -8.74
CA TYR A 64 0.25 0.19 -9.38
C TYR A 64 1.06 1.02 -10.37
N THR A 65 2.24 1.49 -9.96
CA THR A 65 3.14 2.26 -10.82
C THR A 65 3.60 1.44 -12.02
N TYR A 66 3.95 0.17 -11.80
CA TYR A 66 4.37 -0.74 -12.85
C TYR A 66 3.28 -0.94 -13.91
N VAL A 67 2.03 -1.19 -13.51
CA VAL A 67 0.92 -1.40 -14.45
C VAL A 67 0.57 -0.11 -15.20
N THR A 68 0.55 1.03 -14.51
CA THR A 68 0.21 2.34 -15.12
C THR A 68 1.32 2.92 -16.00
N SER A 69 2.57 2.52 -15.78
CA SER A 69 3.74 2.95 -16.58
C SER A 69 3.85 2.28 -17.95
N ARG A 70 3.01 1.29 -18.24
CA ARG A 70 3.09 0.48 -19.46
C ARG A 70 1.93 0.77 -20.41
N PRO A 71 2.13 0.59 -21.73
CA PRO A 71 1.02 0.60 -22.67
C PRO A 71 -0.01 -0.42 -22.22
N TYR A 72 -1.25 0.04 -22.01
CA TYR A 72 -2.34 -0.83 -21.63
C TYR A 72 -2.93 -1.45 -22.90
N ASP A 73 -2.77 -2.75 -23.08
CA ASP A 73 -3.26 -3.50 -24.25
C ASP A 73 -4.79 -3.74 -24.22
N GLY A 74 -5.48 -3.31 -23.16
CA GLY A 74 -6.93 -3.43 -23.02
C GLY A 74 -7.69 -2.19 -23.51
N GLY A 75 -8.90 -2.38 -24.04
CA GLY A 75 -9.78 -1.27 -24.43
C GLY A 75 -10.43 -0.62 -23.20
N GLY A 76 -9.80 0.38 -22.59
CA GLY A 76 -10.41 1.24 -21.56
C GLY A 76 -9.60 1.40 -20.27
N ALA A 77 -10.24 1.92 -19.21
CA ALA A 77 -9.62 2.08 -17.90
C ALA A 77 -9.57 0.75 -17.14
N ASN A 78 -8.44 0.46 -16.48
CA ASN A 78 -8.29 -0.75 -15.67
C ASN A 78 -9.04 -0.63 -14.33
N ILE A 79 -10.35 -0.91 -14.35
CA ILE A 79 -11.23 -0.86 -13.17
C ILE A 79 -10.72 -1.80 -12.07
N GLY A 80 -10.20 -2.96 -12.45
CA GLY A 80 -9.66 -3.94 -11.50
C GLY A 80 -8.51 -3.37 -10.67
N LEU A 81 -7.61 -2.60 -11.30
CA LEU A 81 -6.53 -1.91 -10.60
C LEU A 81 -7.06 -0.84 -9.64
N GLY A 82 -8.09 -0.09 -10.04
CA GLY A 82 -8.75 0.89 -9.17
C GLY A 82 -9.34 0.25 -7.91
N ILE A 83 -10.11 -0.85 -8.07
CA ILE A 83 -10.69 -1.60 -6.95
C ILE A 83 -9.59 -2.16 -6.05
N LEU A 84 -8.55 -2.76 -6.63
CA LEU A 84 -7.42 -3.31 -5.88
C LEU A 84 -6.76 -2.23 -5.01
N MET A 85 -6.57 -1.02 -5.53
CA MET A 85 -5.98 0.07 -4.76
C MET A 85 -6.93 0.62 -3.70
N MET A 86 -8.24 0.71 -3.97
CA MET A 86 -9.25 1.10 -2.97
C MET A 86 -9.33 0.12 -1.81
N VAL A 87 -9.21 -1.18 -2.08
CA VAL A 87 -9.28 -2.24 -1.07
C VAL A 87 -7.93 -2.48 -0.39
N SER A 88 -6.81 -2.04 -0.98
CA SER A 88 -5.44 -2.24 -0.47
C SER A 88 -5.22 -1.88 1.01
N PRO A 89 -5.91 -0.92 1.65
CA PRO A 89 -5.78 -0.69 3.08
C PRO A 89 -6.11 -1.91 3.95
N VAL A 90 -7.05 -2.76 3.52
CA VAL A 90 -7.49 -3.94 4.26
C VAL A 90 -6.38 -4.99 4.41
N PRO A 91 -5.75 -5.50 3.34
CA PRO A 91 -4.63 -6.43 3.48
C PRO A 91 -3.40 -5.79 4.14
N ILE A 92 -3.16 -4.47 3.96
CA ILE A 92 -2.07 -3.78 4.66
C ILE A 92 -2.34 -3.79 6.18
N ALA A 93 -3.53 -3.39 6.61
CA ALA A 93 -3.92 -3.41 8.02
C ALA A 93 -3.87 -4.83 8.60
N GLY A 94 -4.38 -5.82 7.86
CA GLY A 94 -4.30 -7.23 8.24
C GLY A 94 -2.87 -7.71 8.46
N ALA A 95 -1.95 -7.38 7.55
CA ALA A 95 -0.53 -7.72 7.70
C ALA A 95 0.11 -7.05 8.93
N CYS A 96 -0.25 -5.80 9.22
CA CYS A 96 0.21 -5.11 10.43
C CYS A 96 -0.30 -5.80 11.71
N LEU A 97 -1.58 -6.15 11.76
CA LEU A 97 -2.18 -6.84 12.90
C LEU A 97 -1.61 -8.26 13.10
N LEU A 98 -1.41 -9.02 12.02
CA LEU A 98 -0.75 -10.33 12.08
C LEU A 98 0.69 -10.21 12.60
N SER A 99 1.43 -9.17 12.18
CA SER A 99 2.76 -8.89 12.71
C SER A 99 2.74 -8.51 14.19
N LEU A 100 1.65 -7.93 14.70
CA LEU A 100 1.48 -7.68 16.13
C LEU A 100 1.23 -8.98 16.87
N LEU A 101 0.29 -9.81 16.41
CA LEU A 101 -0.05 -11.08 17.06
C LEU A 101 1.17 -11.98 17.21
N THR A 102 2.01 -12.06 16.16
CA THR A 102 3.27 -12.83 16.21
C THR A 102 4.34 -12.27 17.15
N LEU A 103 4.24 -10.99 17.56
CA LEU A 103 5.09 -10.45 18.63
C LEU A 103 4.56 -10.80 20.01
N THR A 104 3.23 -10.81 20.17
CA THR A 104 2.59 -11.09 21.46
C THR A 104 2.72 -12.55 21.87
N ASP A 105 2.80 -13.47 20.90
CA ASP A 105 2.81 -14.92 21.13
C ASP A 105 4.15 -15.44 21.70
N GLY A 106 5.23 -14.64 21.68
CA GLY A 106 6.54 -14.97 22.28
C GLY A 106 7.32 -16.15 21.67
N ARG A 107 6.65 -17.05 20.94
CA ARG A 107 7.23 -18.16 20.18
C ARG A 107 7.88 -17.66 18.90
N SER A 108 9.04 -18.22 18.55
CA SER A 108 9.68 -17.89 17.27
C SER A 108 8.77 -18.30 16.11
N ALA A 109 8.73 -17.51 15.03
CA ALA A 109 7.96 -17.86 13.83
C ALA A 109 8.38 -19.24 13.27
N ASP A 110 9.65 -19.62 13.46
CA ASP A 110 10.18 -20.93 13.08
C ASP A 110 9.62 -22.07 13.96
N GLU A 111 9.31 -21.81 15.23
CA GLU A 111 8.68 -22.78 16.14
C GLU A 111 7.21 -22.99 15.77
N MET A 112 6.51 -21.95 15.30
CA MET A 112 5.13 -22.09 14.81
C MET A 112 5.08 -22.85 13.48
N ALA A 113 5.99 -22.54 12.56
CA ALA A 113 6.06 -23.21 11.26
C ALA A 113 6.50 -24.68 11.34
N SER A 114 7.28 -25.03 12.38
CA SER A 114 7.72 -26.41 12.60
C SER A 114 6.73 -27.27 13.40
N GLY A 115 5.61 -26.71 13.87
CA GLY A 115 4.51 -27.45 14.50
C GLY A 115 4.87 -28.16 15.81
N ARG A 116 5.92 -27.72 16.51
CA ARG A 116 6.36 -28.29 17.80
C ARG A 116 5.88 -27.48 18.99
#